data_AF-A0A920LYA6-F1
#
_entry.id   AF-A0A920LYA6-F1
#
_cell.length_a   1.000
_cell.length_b   1.000
_cell.length_c   1.000
_cell.angle_alpha   90.00
_cell.angle_beta   90.00
_cell.angle_gamma   90.00
#
_symmetry.space_group_name_H-M   'P 1'
#
loop_
_entity.id
_entity.type
_entity.pdbx_description
1 polymer ?
#
loop_
_entity_poly.entity_id
_entity_poly.type
_entity_poly.pdbx_seq_one_letter_code
_entity_poly.pdbx_strand_id
1 'polypeptide(L)' 'MLLLQMTSFQNLKNHLKNFKNIFEDNVSIGANSTILPGIKIGENVTIGAGSVVTKDVPKNSLVFGNPAKNKVIYLWLSF' A
#
# COMPACT_ATOMS: atom_id res chain seq x y z
N MET A 1 25.57 28.66 4.87
CA MET A 1 25.79 27.22 4.59
C MET A 1 24.96 26.32 5.51
N LEU A 2 25.00 26.49 6.84
CA LEU A 2 24.20 25.71 7.80
C LEU A 2 22.67 25.89 7.65
N LEU A 3 22.21 27.13 7.45
CA LEU A 3 20.79 27.45 7.28
C LEU A 3 20.16 26.76 6.05
N LEU A 4 20.93 26.63 4.96
CA LEU A 4 20.52 25.95 3.72
C LEU A 4 20.37 24.43 3.93
N GLN A 5 21.20 23.82 4.77
CA GLN A 5 21.07 22.40 5.12
C GLN A 5 19.80 22.16 5.95
N MET A 6 19.48 23.06 6.87
CA MET A 6 18.28 22.97 7.71
C MET A 6 16.97 23.14 6.90
N THR A 7 16.93 24.08 5.94
CA THR A 7 15.75 24.26 5.07
C THR A 7 15.53 23.08 4.14
N SER A 8 16.60 22.53 3.55
CA SER A 8 16.54 21.30 2.73
C SER A 8 15.94 20.12 3.50
N PHE A 9 16.38 19.93 4.76
CA PHE A 9 15.86 18.86 5.61
C PHE A 9 14.38 19.03 5.96
N GLN A 10 13.92 20.27 6.17
CA GLN A 10 12.49 20.53 6.42
C GLN A 10 11.62 20.32 5.18
N ASN A 11 12.12 20.69 3.99
CA ASN A 11 11.41 20.42 2.73
C ASN A 11 11.26 18.91 2.49
N LEU A 12 12.30 18.12 2.77
CA LEU A 12 12.24 16.66 2.69
C LEU A 12 11.17 16.08 3.63
N LYS A 13 11.15 16.53 4.89
CA LYS A 13 10.13 16.11 5.86
C LYS A 13 8.71 16.41 5.40
N ASN A 14 8.48 17.59 4.81
CA ASN A 14 7.18 17.97 4.28
C ASN A 14 6.79 17.10 3.08
N HIS A 15 7.73 16.81 2.18
CA HIS A 15 7.49 15.91 1.07
C HIS A 15 7.10 14.50 1.55
N LEU A 16 7.80 13.96 2.55
CA LEU A 16 7.49 12.63 3.11
C LEU A 16 6.10 12.56 3.77
N LYS A 17 5.65 13.66 4.40
CA LYS A 17 4.31 13.74 5.00
C LYS A 17 3.17 13.69 3.97
N ASN A 18 3.44 14.04 2.71
CA ASN A 18 2.42 14.06 1.66
C ASN A 18 2.06 12.65 1.17
N PHE A 19 2.86 11.64 1.49
CA PHE A 19 2.53 10.25 1.15
C PHE A 19 1.57 9.66 2.19
N LYS A 20 0.31 10.03 2.07
CA LYS A 20 -0.76 9.44 2.88
C LYS A 20 -1.31 8.21 2.17
N ASN A 21 -1.14 7.04 2.78
CA ASN A 21 -1.87 5.85 2.37
C ASN A 21 -3.33 5.95 2.81
N ILE A 22 -4.24 5.52 1.95
CA ILE A 22 -5.68 5.52 2.22
C ILE A 22 -6.12 4.06 2.33
N PHE A 23 -6.72 3.69 3.46
CA PHE A 23 -7.32 2.37 3.68
C PHE A 23 -8.82 2.58 3.89
N GLU A 24 -9.63 1.93 3.06
CA GLU A 24 -11.09 1.84 3.26
C GLU A 24 -11.44 0.77 4.31
N ASP A 25 -12.72 0.51 4.55
CA ASP A 25 -13.17 -0.39 5.61
C ASP A 25 -12.85 -1.87 5.30
N ASN A 26 -12.74 -2.69 6.36
CA ASN A 26 -12.53 -4.14 6.28
C ASN A 26 -11.28 -4.59 5.50
N VAL A 27 -10.22 -3.80 5.52
CA VAL A 27 -8.92 -4.19 4.96
C VAL A 27 -8.19 -5.14 5.91
N SER A 28 -7.80 -6.31 5.42
CA SER A 28 -6.96 -7.27 6.14
C SER A 28 -5.55 -7.27 5.58
N ILE A 29 -4.54 -7.10 6.46
CA ILE A 29 -3.14 -7.01 6.09
C ILE A 29 -2.37 -8.18 6.70
N GLY A 30 -1.87 -9.07 5.86
CA GLY A 30 -1.05 -10.19 6.28
C GLY A 30 0.28 -9.74 6.90
N ALA A 31 0.80 -10.55 7.82
CA ALA A 31 2.06 -10.27 8.51
C ALA A 31 3.21 -10.00 7.54
N ASN A 32 4.11 -9.10 7.92
CA ASN A 32 5.29 -8.71 7.13
C ASN A 32 4.97 -8.18 5.72
N SER A 33 3.80 -7.56 5.52
CA SER A 33 3.49 -6.87 4.27
C SER A 33 4.08 -5.47 4.25
N THR A 34 4.57 -5.04 3.09
CA THR A 34 5.03 -3.68 2.81
C THR A 34 4.06 -3.01 1.85
N ILE A 35 3.49 -1.86 2.23
CA ILE A 35 2.68 -1.02 1.35
C ILE A 35 3.46 0.25 1.01
N LEU A 36 3.73 0.50 -0.28
CA LEU A 36 4.46 1.70 -0.69
C LEU A 36 3.66 2.99 -0.37
N PRO A 37 4.34 4.12 -0.14
CA PRO A 37 3.68 5.37 0.22
C PRO A 37 2.81 5.94 -0.93
N GLY A 38 1.66 6.52 -0.58
CA GLY A 38 0.72 7.12 -1.54
C GLY A 38 -0.27 6.13 -2.18
N ILE A 39 -0.42 4.93 -1.64
CA ILE A 39 -1.31 3.89 -2.19
C ILE A 39 -2.70 3.94 -1.53
N LYS A 40 -3.73 3.75 -2.35
CA LYS A 40 -5.11 3.53 -1.92
C LYS A 40 -5.46 2.03 -1.91
N ILE A 41 -5.96 1.55 -0.78
CA ILE A 41 -6.49 0.20 -0.60
C ILE A 41 -8.02 0.28 -0.41
N GLY A 42 -8.75 -0.33 -1.33
CA GLY A 42 -10.21 -0.34 -1.34
C GLY A 42 -10.83 -1.24 -0.27
N GLU A 43 -12.14 -1.12 -0.11
CA GLU A 43 -12.92 -1.84 0.91
C GLU A 43 -12.85 -3.37 0.72
N ASN A 44 -12.90 -4.13 1.81
CA ASN A 44 -12.91 -5.60 1.81
C ASN A 44 -11.70 -6.22 1.06
N VAL A 45 -10.55 -5.56 1.09
CA VAL A 45 -9.31 -6.07 0.50
C VAL A 45 -8.56 -6.95 1.49
N THR A 46 -8.00 -8.05 0.99
CA THR A 46 -7.04 -8.87 1.73
C THR A 46 -5.66 -8.80 1.06
N ILE A 47 -4.64 -8.43 1.84
CA ILE A 47 -3.23 -8.46 1.44
C ILE A 47 -2.60 -9.71 2.08
N GLY A 48 -2.03 -10.61 1.28
CA GLY A 48 -1.34 -11.80 1.78
C GLY A 48 -0.06 -11.47 2.54
N ALA A 49 0.38 -12.38 3.43
CA ALA A 49 1.62 -12.20 4.18
C ALA A 49 2.86 -12.06 3.27
N GLY A 50 3.84 -11.26 3.69
CA GLY A 50 5.08 -11.03 2.95
C GLY A 50 4.93 -10.26 1.63
N SER A 51 3.79 -9.60 1.41
CA SER A 51 3.51 -8.95 0.12
C SER A 51 4.10 -7.55 0.02
N VAL A 52 4.49 -7.14 -1.19
CA VAL A 52 4.95 -5.77 -1.48
C VAL A 52 3.95 -5.10 -2.41
N VAL A 53 3.10 -4.26 -1.86
CA VAL A 53 2.04 -3.56 -2.60
C VAL A 53 2.62 -2.30 -3.24
N THR A 54 2.65 -2.29 -4.57
CA THR A 54 3.27 -1.23 -5.38
C THR A 54 2.27 -0.36 -6.14
N LYS A 55 0.97 -0.69 -6.08
CA LYS A 55 -0.12 -0.01 -6.79
C LYS A 55 -1.40 -0.03 -5.95
N ASP A 56 -2.32 0.86 -6.29
CA ASP A 56 -3.67 0.88 -5.72
C ASP A 56 -4.38 -0.47 -5.88
N VAL A 57 -5.12 -0.85 -4.85
CA VAL A 57 -5.85 -2.13 -4.79
C VAL A 57 -7.35 -1.85 -4.82
N PRO A 58 -8.10 -2.35 -5.83
CA PRO A 58 -9.53 -2.12 -5.91
C PRO A 58 -10.28 -2.91 -4.83
N LYS A 59 -11.48 -2.45 -4.45
CA LYS A 59 -12.36 -3.12 -3.49
C LYS A 59 -12.58 -4.61 -3.80
N ASN A 60 -12.87 -5.42 -2.79
CA ASN A 60 -13.15 -6.85 -2.88
C ASN A 60 -12.01 -7.66 -3.56
N SER A 61 -10.75 -7.24 -3.38
CA SER A 61 -9.60 -7.88 -4.01
C SER A 61 -8.76 -8.68 -3.02
N LEU A 62 -8.20 -9.78 -3.50
CA LEU A 62 -7.10 -10.49 -2.86
C LEU A 62 -5.81 -10.21 -3.64
N VAL A 63 -4.81 -9.67 -2.94
CA VAL A 63 -3.48 -9.38 -3.51
C VAL A 63 -2.40 -10.06 -2.70
N PHE A 64 -1.41 -10.63 -3.37
CA PHE A 64 -0.25 -11.18 -2.69
C PHE A 64 0.99 -11.27 -3.59
N GLY A 65 2.15 -11.42 -2.95
CA GLY A 65 3.45 -11.59 -3.60
C GLY A 65 4.32 -10.33 -3.60
N ASN A 66 5.50 -10.44 -4.19
CA ASN A 66 6.45 -9.34 -4.36
C ASN A 66 6.91 -9.28 -5.84
N PRO A 67 6.40 -8.34 -6.66
CA PRO A 67 5.36 -7.36 -6.34
C PRO A 67 3.98 -8.01 -6.18
N ALA A 68 3.11 -7.42 -5.35
CA ALA A 68 1.77 -7.92 -5.11
C ALA A 68 0.93 -7.81 -6.40
N LYS A 69 0.26 -8.91 -6.77
CA LYS A 69 -0.59 -8.98 -7.96
C LYS A 69 -2.04 -9.26 -7.56
N ASN A 70 -2.97 -8.59 -8.23
CA ASN A 70 -4.39 -8.93 -8.14
C ASN A 70 -4.62 -10.30 -8.75
N LYS A 71 -4.98 -11.28 -7.93
CA LYS A 71 -5.74 -12.43 -8.41
C LYS A 71 -7.20 -12.14 -8.06
N VAL A 72 -7.94 -11.62 -9.04
CA VAL A 72 -9.39 -11.50 -8.92
C VAL A 72 -9.92 -12.90 -8.60
N ILE A 73 -10.67 -13.02 -7.50
CA ILE A 73 -11.11 -14.30 -6.96
C ILE A 73 -12.33 -14.83 -7.74
N TYR A 74 -12.23 -14.96 -9.06
CA TYR A 74 -13.18 -15.80 -9.83
C TYR A 74 -12.85 -17.30 -9.71
N LEU A 75 -11.76 -17.66 -9.03
CA LEU A 75 -11.31 -19.05 -8.88
C LEU A 75 -12.07 -19.87 -7.81
N TRP A 76 -13.05 -19.27 -7.12
CA TRP A 76 -13.95 -20.01 -6.22
C TRP A 76 -15.05 -20.79 -6.97
N LEU A 77 -15.17 -20.63 -8.29
CA LEU A 77 -16.16 -21.30 -9.15
C LEU A 77 -15.57 -22.42 -10.02
N SER A 78 -14.38 -22.94 -9.71
CA SER A 78 -13.71 -23.97 -10.53
C SER A 78 -13.46 -25.29 -9.82
N PHE A 79 -14.27 -25.62 -8.81
CA PHE A 79 -14.40 -26.99 -8.32
C PHE A 79 -15.62 -27.66 -8.94
#